data_AF-A0A0S8DV56-F1
#
_entry.id   AF-A0A0S8DV56-F1
#
_cell.length_a   1.000
_cell.length_b   1.000
_cell.length_c   1.000
_cell.angle_alpha   90.00
_cell.angle_beta   90.00
_cell.angle_gamma   90.00
#
_symmetry.space_group_name_H-M   'P 1'
#
loop_
_entity.id
_entity.type
_entity.pdbx_description
1 polymer ?
#
loop_
_entity_poly.entity_id
_entity_poly.type
_entity_poly.pdbx_seq_one_letter_code
_entity_poly.pdbx_strand_id
1 'polypeptide(L)'
;MQGGKRQVIRTQLKVIKADGSVEEYMHTKVMGSVNNALGEVDQPNIEIAEHFAEVVTYYLYHQQDQRTVSSSEILSVIKAVLSATGYEKAAVALSERHFERKLRRSRIEVVRADIQELTDAEYLAGAGDTGRRSRWDKSRIVQDLIVTHKLCRQTARLIAAMVEEKVFSMGITLVPSSLIRQLVLGDAATVLRAQRELQTA
;
A
#
# COMPACT_ATOMS: atom_id res chain seq x y z
N MET A 1 -28.83 17.49 40.45
CA MET A 1 -28.40 16.17 39.94
C MET A 1 -27.89 16.35 38.52
N GLN A 2 -26.56 16.45 38.36
CA GLN A 2 -25.91 16.60 37.06
C GLN A 2 -25.70 15.21 36.44
N GLY A 3 -26.50 14.88 35.42
CA GLY A 3 -26.26 13.74 34.55
C GLY A 3 -25.17 14.10 33.55
N GLY A 4 -23.92 13.77 33.88
CA GLY A 4 -22.79 13.90 32.97
C GLY A 4 -23.01 13.03 31.73
N LYS A 5 -23.27 13.66 30.59
CA LYS A 5 -23.17 13.03 29.27
C LYS A 5 -21.72 12.57 29.12
N ARG A 6 -21.45 11.28 29.32
CA ARG A 6 -20.21 10.64 28.86
C ARG A 6 -20.21 10.76 27.34
N GLN A 7 -19.48 11.76 26.85
CA GLN A 7 -19.11 11.87 25.45
C GLN A 7 -18.27 10.64 25.14
N VAL A 8 -18.87 9.64 24.47
CA VAL A 8 -18.15 8.46 23.99
C VAL A 8 -17.14 8.97 22.99
N ILE A 9 -15.87 9.06 23.40
CA ILE A 9 -14.76 9.29 22.49
C ILE A 9 -14.76 8.09 21.54
N ARG A 10 -15.37 8.24 20.36
CA ARG A 10 -15.27 7.24 19.29
C ARG A 10 -13.78 7.11 19.00
N THR A 11 -13.21 6.02 19.49
CA THR A 11 -11.77 5.78 19.41
C THR A 11 -11.42 5.59 17.95
N GLN A 12 -10.36 6.25 17.47
CA GLN A 12 -9.93 6.12 16.08
C GLN A 12 -9.62 4.65 15.76
N LEU A 13 -10.32 4.08 14.76
CA LEU A 13 -10.11 2.69 14.34
C LEU A 13 -8.68 2.50 13.82
N LYS A 14 -8.02 1.44 14.28
CA LYS A 14 -6.67 1.10 13.85
C LYS A 14 -6.70 -0.05 12.83
N VAL A 15 -5.85 0.03 11.82
CA VAL A 15 -5.75 -0.94 10.73
C VAL A 15 -4.44 -1.70 10.83
N ILE A 16 -4.52 -3.03 10.95
CA ILE A 16 -3.38 -3.94 10.91
C ILE A 16 -3.10 -4.30 9.45
N LYS A 17 -1.90 -3.97 8.98
CA LYS A 17 -1.44 -4.23 7.61
C LYS A 17 -0.85 -5.63 7.48
N ALA A 18 -0.68 -6.08 6.24
CA ALA A 18 -0.13 -7.41 5.94
C ALA A 18 1.30 -7.63 6.46
N ASP A 19 2.07 -6.56 6.64
CA ASP A 19 3.41 -6.57 7.24
C ASP A 19 3.40 -6.45 8.78
N GLY A 20 2.21 -6.50 9.39
CA GLY A 20 2.02 -6.29 10.83
C GLY A 20 2.05 -4.82 11.28
N SER A 21 2.35 -3.88 10.39
CA SER A 21 2.32 -2.45 10.76
C SER A 21 0.89 -2.00 11.10
N VAL A 22 0.79 -1.07 12.04
CA VAL A 22 -0.50 -0.48 12.44
C VAL A 22 -0.58 0.96 11.95
N GLU A 23 -1.68 1.29 11.27
CA GLU A 23 -2.01 2.65 10.84
C GLU A 23 -3.41 3.05 11.28
N GLU A 24 -3.71 4.35 11.21
CA GLU A 24 -5.09 4.81 11.42
C GLU A 24 -5.94 4.49 10.21
N TYR A 25 -7.20 4.16 10.47
CA TYR A 25 -8.19 4.06 9.41
C TYR A 25 -8.28 5.39 8.66
N MET A 26 -8.26 5.32 7.34
CA MET A 26 -8.39 6.49 6.46
C MET A 26 -9.50 6.19 5.45
N HIS A 27 -10.59 6.94 5.55
CA HIS A 27 -11.72 6.84 4.63
C HIS A 27 -11.29 7.00 3.16
N THR A 28 -10.39 7.95 2.89
CA THR A 28 -9.86 8.21 1.54
C THR A 28 -9.14 7.02 0.91
N LYS A 29 -8.57 6.11 1.70
CA LYS A 29 -7.96 4.86 1.17
C LYS A 29 -9.03 3.86 0.74
N VAL A 30 -10.15 3.81 1.43
CA VAL A 30 -11.29 2.96 1.06
C VAL A 30 -11.91 3.49 -0.22
N MET A 31 -12.22 4.80 -0.27
CA MET A 31 -12.73 5.47 -1.47
C MET A 31 -11.82 5.25 -2.68
N GLY A 32 -10.51 5.46 -2.52
CA GLY A 32 -9.55 5.22 -3.61
C GLY A 32 -9.49 3.75 -4.05
N SER A 33 -9.65 2.79 -3.12
CA SER A 33 -9.69 1.36 -3.46
C SER A 33 -10.95 1.00 -4.26
N VAL A 34 -12.10 1.56 -3.88
CA VAL A 34 -13.37 1.38 -4.61
C VAL A 34 -13.29 2.03 -5.99
N ASN A 35 -12.86 3.29 -6.07
CA ASN A 35 -12.76 4.02 -7.34
C ASN A 35 -11.84 3.30 -8.34
N ASN A 36 -10.72 2.75 -7.85
CA ASN A 36 -9.82 1.96 -8.67
C ASN A 36 -10.46 0.68 -9.21
N ALA A 37 -11.20 -0.05 -8.37
CA ALA A 37 -11.90 -1.26 -8.78
C ALA A 37 -12.98 -0.97 -9.83
N LEU A 38 -13.70 0.14 -9.68
CA LEU A 38 -14.68 0.63 -10.64
C LEU A 38 -14.01 1.04 -11.96
N GLY A 39 -12.86 1.72 -11.90
CA GLY A 39 -12.08 2.11 -13.07
C GLY A 39 -11.53 0.92 -13.86
N GLU A 40 -11.17 -0.19 -13.19
CA GLU A 40 -10.70 -1.43 -13.85
C GLU A 40 -11.77 -2.11 -14.71
N VAL A 41 -13.03 -1.76 -14.52
CA VAL A 41 -14.16 -2.29 -15.31
C VAL A 41 -14.82 -1.22 -16.17
N ASP A 42 -14.09 -0.15 -16.48
CA ASP A 42 -14.53 1.00 -17.29
C ASP A 42 -15.80 1.69 -16.75
N GLN A 43 -16.01 1.65 -15.43
CA GLN A 43 -17.12 2.31 -14.74
C GLN A 43 -16.64 3.29 -13.66
N PRO A 44 -15.61 4.14 -13.91
CA PRO A 44 -15.14 5.06 -12.89
C PRO A 44 -16.27 6.01 -12.47
N ASN A 45 -16.60 6.00 -11.19
CA ASN A 45 -17.59 6.90 -10.62
C ASN A 45 -17.19 7.28 -9.20
N ILE A 46 -16.77 8.53 -9.04
CA ILE A 46 -16.26 9.04 -7.76
C ILE A 46 -17.36 9.16 -6.70
N GLU A 47 -18.58 9.52 -7.11
CA GLU A 47 -19.73 9.66 -6.20
C GLU A 47 -20.13 8.29 -5.62
N ILE A 48 -20.16 7.27 -6.48
CA ILE A 48 -20.41 5.88 -6.05
C ILE A 48 -19.28 5.40 -5.15
N ALA A 49 -18.03 5.71 -5.48
CA ALA A 49 -16.89 5.31 -4.66
C ALA A 49 -16.90 5.95 -3.27
N GLU A 50 -17.31 7.21 -3.17
CA GLU A 50 -17.50 7.92 -1.91
C GLU A 50 -18.63 7.26 -1.10
N HIS A 51 -19.81 7.06 -1.70
CA HIS A 51 -20.95 6.45 -1.02
C HIS A 51 -20.63 5.04 -0.50
N PHE A 52 -19.95 4.22 -1.29
CA PHE A 52 -19.52 2.89 -0.84
C PHE A 52 -18.47 2.97 0.27
N ALA A 53 -17.57 3.93 0.22
CA ALA A 53 -16.62 4.16 1.32
C ALA A 53 -17.32 4.60 2.60
N GLU A 54 -18.41 5.37 2.53
CA GLU A 54 -19.25 5.70 3.69
C GLU A 54 -19.90 4.45 4.28
N VAL A 55 -20.49 3.59 3.46
CA VAL A 55 -21.10 2.32 3.90
C VAL A 55 -20.08 1.41 4.58
N VAL A 56 -18.89 1.24 3.99
CA VAL A 56 -17.78 0.48 4.58
C VAL A 56 -17.36 1.12 5.90
N THR A 57 -17.18 2.44 5.95
CA THR A 57 -16.80 3.17 7.16
C THR A 57 -17.83 2.96 8.26
N TYR A 58 -19.11 3.10 7.94
CA TYR A 58 -20.20 2.89 8.87
C TYR A 58 -20.15 1.46 9.43
N TYR A 59 -20.05 0.45 8.56
CA TYR A 59 -19.97 -0.94 8.98
C TYR A 59 -18.81 -1.19 9.95
N LEU A 60 -17.61 -0.71 9.61
CA LEU A 60 -16.40 -0.91 10.42
C LEU A 60 -16.50 -0.29 11.82
N TYR A 61 -17.14 0.87 11.94
CA TYR A 61 -17.30 1.55 13.24
C TYR A 61 -18.50 1.06 14.06
N HIS A 62 -19.39 0.26 13.49
CA HIS A 62 -20.56 -0.31 14.17
C HIS A 62 -20.41 -1.81 14.48
N GLN A 63 -19.28 -2.43 14.12
CA GLN A 63 -18.83 -3.70 14.67
C GLN A 63 -18.60 -3.54 16.18
N GLN A 64 -19.41 -4.20 17.01
CA GLN A 64 -19.28 -4.10 18.47
C GLN A 64 -17.89 -4.58 18.92
N ASP A 65 -17.29 -3.84 19.86
CA ASP A 65 -16.00 -4.12 20.51
C ASP A 65 -14.73 -4.12 19.64
N GLN A 66 -14.81 -3.86 18.34
CA GLN A 66 -13.65 -3.91 17.46
C GLN A 66 -12.94 -2.55 17.31
N ARG A 67 -11.82 -2.36 18.02
CA ARG A 67 -10.93 -1.18 17.89
C ARG A 67 -9.84 -1.33 16.82
N THR A 68 -9.67 -2.56 16.32
CA THR A 68 -8.63 -2.93 15.35
C THR A 68 -9.21 -3.80 14.27
N VAL A 69 -8.93 -3.49 13.01
CA VAL A 69 -9.34 -4.28 11.85
C VAL A 69 -8.13 -4.57 10.96
N SER A 70 -8.06 -5.74 10.35
CA SER A 70 -7.03 -6.04 9.37
C SER A 70 -7.36 -5.42 8.01
N SER A 71 -6.32 -5.11 7.23
CA SER A 71 -6.52 -4.66 5.85
C SER A 71 -7.22 -5.69 4.95
N SER A 72 -7.14 -6.99 5.28
CA SER A 72 -7.87 -8.07 4.62
C SER A 72 -9.36 -8.09 4.97
N GLU A 73 -9.72 -7.77 6.20
CA GLU A 73 -11.13 -7.60 6.60
C GLU A 73 -11.75 -6.41 5.88
N ILE A 74 -11.08 -5.25 5.86
CA ILE A 74 -11.56 -4.08 5.10
C ILE A 74 -11.77 -4.44 3.62
N LEU A 75 -10.83 -5.15 3.00
CA LEU A 75 -10.96 -5.62 1.63
C LEU A 75 -12.20 -6.51 1.44
N SER A 76 -12.49 -7.37 2.40
CA SER A 76 -13.66 -8.26 2.37
C SER A 76 -14.97 -7.48 2.47
N VAL A 77 -15.02 -6.45 3.31
CA VAL A 77 -16.18 -5.54 3.41
C VAL A 77 -16.39 -4.78 2.10
N ILE A 78 -15.32 -4.24 1.49
CA ILE A 78 -15.41 -3.54 0.20
C ILE A 78 -15.99 -4.47 -0.88
N LYS A 79 -15.47 -5.71 -0.97
CA LYS A 79 -15.99 -6.71 -1.91
C LYS A 79 -17.47 -7.01 -1.69
N ALA A 80 -17.88 -7.17 -0.43
CA ALA A 80 -19.27 -7.43 -0.09
C ALA A 80 -20.19 -6.28 -0.52
N VAL A 81 -19.77 -5.03 -0.29
CA VAL A 81 -20.51 -3.82 -0.73
C VAL A 81 -20.63 -3.79 -2.25
N LEU A 82 -19.53 -3.97 -2.98
CA LEU A 82 -19.55 -4.00 -4.45
C LEU A 82 -20.47 -5.10 -4.99
N SER A 83 -20.38 -6.32 -4.46
CA SER A 83 -21.18 -7.46 -4.90
C SER A 83 -22.68 -7.23 -4.63
N ALA A 84 -23.02 -6.78 -3.41
CA ALA A 84 -24.41 -6.55 -2.99
C ALA A 84 -25.09 -5.39 -3.74
N THR A 85 -24.32 -4.49 -4.33
CA THR A 85 -24.82 -3.31 -5.06
C THR A 85 -24.78 -3.48 -6.58
N GLY A 86 -24.49 -4.69 -7.08
CA GLY A 86 -24.50 -5.01 -8.51
C GLY A 86 -23.17 -4.75 -9.24
N TYR A 87 -22.11 -4.36 -8.53
CA TYR A 87 -20.76 -4.14 -9.07
C TYR A 87 -19.88 -5.40 -8.93
N GLU A 88 -20.43 -6.57 -9.23
CA GLU A 88 -19.75 -7.87 -9.09
C GLU A 88 -18.43 -7.90 -9.88
N LYS A 89 -18.43 -7.37 -11.11
CA LYS A 89 -17.21 -7.29 -11.93
C LYS A 89 -16.10 -6.49 -11.25
N ALA A 90 -16.43 -5.39 -10.58
CA ALA A 90 -15.46 -4.60 -9.83
C ALA A 90 -14.98 -5.34 -8.56
N ALA A 91 -15.85 -6.12 -7.89
CA ALA A 91 -15.45 -6.95 -6.77
C ALA A 91 -14.45 -8.06 -7.16
N VAL A 92 -14.64 -8.65 -8.35
CA VAL A 92 -13.71 -9.61 -8.96
C VAL A 92 -12.39 -8.93 -9.32
N ALA A 93 -12.42 -7.82 -10.06
CA ALA A 93 -11.22 -7.06 -10.44
C ALA A 93 -10.37 -6.66 -9.21
N LEU A 94 -11.02 -6.17 -8.15
CA LEU A 94 -10.37 -5.85 -6.88
C LEU A 94 -9.70 -7.08 -6.24
N SER A 95 -10.33 -8.24 -6.31
CA SER A 95 -9.78 -9.50 -5.78
C SER A 95 -8.57 -9.95 -6.60
N GLU A 96 -8.65 -9.90 -7.92
CA GLU A 96 -7.58 -10.24 -8.86
C GLU A 96 -6.37 -9.34 -8.65
N ARG A 97 -6.58 -8.01 -8.65
CA ARG A 97 -5.50 -7.04 -8.38
C ARG A 97 -4.84 -7.27 -7.02
N HIS A 98 -5.62 -7.54 -5.98
CA HIS A 98 -5.05 -7.84 -4.66
C HIS A 98 -4.17 -9.10 -4.69
N PHE A 99 -4.66 -10.16 -5.34
CA PHE A 99 -3.94 -11.41 -5.50
C PHE A 99 -2.68 -11.25 -6.34
N GLU A 100 -2.75 -10.59 -7.48
CA GLU A 100 -1.62 -10.30 -8.36
C GLU A 100 -0.52 -9.54 -7.63
N ARG A 101 -0.88 -8.49 -6.86
CA ARG A 101 0.11 -7.75 -6.07
C ARG A 101 0.76 -8.61 -5.00
N LYS A 102 -0.02 -9.48 -4.33
CA LYS A 102 0.53 -10.43 -3.35
C LYS A 102 1.50 -11.40 -4.01
N LEU A 103 1.17 -11.90 -5.19
CA LEU A 103 1.99 -12.82 -5.98
C LEU A 103 3.27 -12.15 -6.52
N ARG A 104 3.18 -10.91 -7.02
CA ARG A 104 4.36 -10.14 -7.45
C ARG A 104 5.32 -9.94 -6.29
N ARG A 105 4.84 -9.52 -5.11
CA ARG A 105 5.68 -9.38 -3.90
C ARG A 105 6.38 -10.68 -3.50
N SER A 106 5.71 -11.83 -3.61
CA SER A 106 6.32 -13.11 -3.22
C SER A 106 7.35 -13.62 -4.22
N ARG A 107 7.22 -13.21 -5.50
CA ARG A 107 8.13 -13.60 -6.60
C ARG A 107 9.34 -12.70 -6.74
N ILE A 108 9.22 -11.43 -6.34
CA ILE A 108 10.34 -10.49 -6.47
C ILE A 108 11.39 -10.78 -5.39
N GLU A 109 12.61 -11.01 -5.84
CA GLU A 109 13.81 -11.15 -5.02
C GLU A 109 14.71 -9.93 -5.20
N VAL A 110 15.23 -9.42 -4.09
CA VAL A 110 16.20 -8.34 -4.03
C VAL A 110 17.58 -8.95 -3.83
N VAL A 111 18.51 -8.61 -4.72
CA VAL A 111 19.90 -9.08 -4.65
C VAL A 111 20.80 -7.97 -4.14
N ARG A 112 21.61 -8.29 -3.14
CA ARG A 112 22.71 -7.41 -2.68
C ARG A 112 23.87 -7.51 -3.67
N ALA A 113 23.71 -6.85 -4.82
CA ALA A 113 24.74 -6.68 -5.83
C ALA A 113 24.80 -5.21 -6.23
N ASP A 114 26.02 -4.71 -6.41
CA ASP A 114 26.27 -3.52 -7.21
C ASP A 114 26.70 -4.03 -8.59
N ILE A 115 25.76 -4.08 -9.52
CA ILE A 115 25.98 -4.63 -10.85
C ILE A 115 26.60 -3.54 -11.70
N GLN A 116 27.86 -3.72 -12.07
CA GLN A 116 28.59 -2.76 -12.88
C GLN A 116 28.89 -3.31 -14.28
N GLU A 117 28.98 -4.64 -14.44
CA GLU A 117 29.31 -5.30 -15.71
C GLU A 117 28.29 -6.39 -16.10
N LEU A 118 28.20 -6.73 -17.40
CA LEU A 118 27.32 -7.82 -17.87
C LEU A 118 27.74 -9.20 -17.32
N THR A 119 29.01 -9.38 -16.98
CA THR A 119 29.57 -10.54 -16.27
C THR A 119 28.94 -10.73 -14.89
N ASP A 120 28.44 -9.65 -14.26
CA ASP A 120 27.69 -9.73 -13.01
C ASP A 120 26.28 -10.34 -13.19
N ALA A 121 25.78 -10.47 -14.43
CA ALA A 121 24.49 -11.11 -14.70
C ALA A 121 24.52 -12.62 -14.44
N GLU A 122 25.68 -13.26 -14.57
CA GLU A 122 25.86 -14.67 -14.20
C GLU A 122 25.71 -14.87 -12.67
N TYR A 123 26.10 -13.86 -11.87
CA TYR A 123 25.87 -13.85 -10.43
C TYR A 123 24.39 -13.69 -10.04
N LEU A 124 23.59 -13.03 -10.89
CA LEU A 124 22.13 -13.00 -10.73
C LEU A 124 21.48 -14.36 -11.03
N ALA A 125 22.02 -15.12 -11.98
CA ALA A 125 21.54 -16.45 -12.34
C ALA A 125 21.99 -17.56 -11.37
N GLY A 126 23.11 -17.36 -10.67
CA GLY A 126 23.71 -18.34 -9.77
C GLY A 126 22.80 -18.78 -8.61
N ALA A 127 22.44 -20.07 -8.58
CA ALA A 127 21.54 -20.69 -7.60
C ALA A 127 22.14 -20.89 -6.19
N GLY A 128 23.39 -20.48 -5.95
CA GLY A 128 24.19 -20.94 -4.81
C GLY A 128 24.19 -20.05 -3.56
N ASP A 129 23.85 -18.76 -3.64
CA ASP A 129 24.00 -17.84 -2.50
C ASP A 129 22.65 -17.30 -2.02
N THR A 130 21.93 -18.11 -1.25
CA THR A 130 20.69 -17.72 -0.57
C THR A 130 20.89 -16.60 0.45
N GLY A 131 22.13 -16.33 0.89
CA GLY A 131 22.45 -15.27 1.85
C GLY A 131 22.42 -13.86 1.25
N ARG A 132 22.59 -13.73 -0.07
CA ARG A 132 22.56 -12.43 -0.78
C ARG A 132 21.19 -12.05 -1.33
N ARG A 133 20.24 -12.98 -1.32
CA ARG A 133 18.88 -12.77 -1.81
C ARG A 133 17.94 -12.51 -0.64
N SER A 134 17.01 -11.58 -0.83
CA SER A 134 15.94 -11.31 0.12
C SER A 134 14.64 -11.14 -0.64
N ARG A 135 13.53 -11.66 -0.12
CA ARG A 135 12.22 -11.37 -0.72
C ARG A 135 11.93 -9.87 -0.67
N TRP A 136 11.17 -9.39 -1.66
CA TRP A 136 10.69 -8.02 -1.67
C TRP A 136 9.91 -7.69 -0.41
N ASP A 137 10.36 -6.67 0.29
CA ASP A 137 9.73 -6.15 1.49
C ASP A 137 9.76 -4.62 1.44
N LYS A 138 8.62 -4.03 1.08
CA LYS A 138 8.44 -2.58 1.02
C LYS A 138 8.75 -1.91 2.35
N SER A 139 8.55 -2.59 3.47
CA SER A 139 8.72 -2.02 4.81
C SER A 139 10.20 -1.77 5.13
N ARG A 140 11.13 -2.47 4.46
CA ARG A 140 12.56 -2.15 4.50
C ARG A 140 12.87 -0.77 3.91
N ILE A 141 12.26 -0.42 2.78
CA ILE A 141 12.42 0.91 2.17
C ILE A 141 11.85 1.99 3.10
N VAL A 142 10.66 1.75 3.64
CA VAL A 142 10.03 2.69 4.58
C VAL A 142 10.91 2.91 5.81
N GLN A 143 11.43 1.84 6.40
CA GLN A 143 12.27 1.93 7.59
C GLN A 143 13.59 2.66 7.30
N ASP A 144 14.24 2.37 6.18
CA ASP A 144 15.47 3.06 5.77
C ASP A 144 15.23 4.57 5.55
N LEU A 145 14.14 4.95 4.87
CA LEU A 145 13.76 6.35 4.68
C LEU A 145 13.49 7.09 6.00
N ILE A 146 12.91 6.41 7.00
CA ILE A 146 12.66 7.00 8.33
C ILE A 146 13.99 7.14 9.10
N VAL A 147 14.82 6.10 9.12
CA VAL A 147 16.06 6.08 9.92
C VAL A 147 17.13 6.97 9.31
N THR A 148 17.40 6.80 8.01
CA THR A 148 18.51 7.44 7.31
C THR A 148 18.17 8.88 6.91
N HIS A 149 16.94 9.10 6.41
CA HIS A 149 16.53 10.40 5.86
C HIS A 149 15.59 11.20 6.78
N LYS A 150 15.27 10.67 7.97
CA LYS A 150 14.40 11.32 8.99
C LYS A 150 13.04 11.78 8.43
N LEU A 151 12.54 11.08 7.41
CA LEU A 151 11.24 11.40 6.82
C LEU A 151 10.12 10.94 7.75
N CYS A 152 9.01 11.68 7.76
CA CYS A 152 7.82 11.22 8.45
C CYS A 152 7.29 9.94 7.78
N ARG A 153 6.64 9.08 8.56
CA ARG A 153 6.16 7.76 8.11
C ARG A 153 5.25 7.84 6.88
N GLN A 154 4.44 8.89 6.77
CA GLN A 154 3.51 9.08 5.64
C GLN A 154 4.27 9.32 4.33
N THR A 155 5.23 10.26 4.32
CA THR A 155 6.10 10.54 3.17
C THR A 155 6.93 9.31 2.79
N ALA A 156 7.52 8.62 3.77
CA ALA A 156 8.29 7.40 3.51
C ALA A 156 7.43 6.29 2.85
N ARG A 157 6.18 6.11 3.29
CA ARG A 157 5.24 5.15 2.70
C ARG A 157 4.81 5.53 1.30
N LEU A 158 4.63 6.83 1.02
CA LEU A 158 4.32 7.32 -0.32
C LEU A 158 5.46 7.00 -1.29
N ILE A 159 6.70 7.38 -0.94
CA ILE A 159 7.89 7.09 -1.76
C ILE A 159 8.04 5.58 -1.98
N ALA A 160 7.95 4.78 -0.92
CA ALA A 160 8.07 3.33 -1.03
C ALA A 160 6.94 2.70 -1.89
N ALA A 161 5.74 3.29 -1.91
CA ALA A 161 4.66 2.85 -2.80
C ALA A 161 4.96 3.19 -4.26
N MET A 162 5.46 4.40 -4.54
CA MET A 162 5.88 4.80 -5.90
C MET A 162 6.98 3.88 -6.45
N VAL A 163 7.98 3.57 -5.63
CA VAL A 163 9.06 2.64 -5.99
C VAL A 163 8.52 1.24 -6.24
N GLU A 164 7.61 0.74 -5.39
CA GLU A 164 6.95 -0.56 -5.59
C GLU A 164 6.20 -0.63 -6.92
N GLU A 165 5.42 0.41 -7.28
CA GLU A 165 4.74 0.44 -8.57
C GLU A 165 5.72 0.37 -9.74
N LYS A 166 6.83 1.12 -9.68
CA LYS A 166 7.86 1.07 -10.73
C LYS A 166 8.52 -0.29 -10.85
N VAL A 167 8.86 -0.91 -9.72
CA VAL A 167 9.42 -2.27 -9.75
C VAL A 167 8.40 -3.26 -10.34
N PHE A 168 7.12 -3.11 -10.01
CA PHE A 168 6.07 -3.96 -10.59
C PHE A 168 5.86 -3.72 -12.09
N SER A 169 6.04 -2.49 -12.58
CA SER A 169 5.88 -2.18 -14.00
C SER A 169 7.08 -2.60 -14.86
N MET A 170 8.27 -2.75 -14.27
CA MET A 170 9.47 -3.23 -14.96
C MET A 170 9.38 -4.71 -15.39
N GLY A 171 8.48 -5.50 -14.80
CA GLY A 171 8.30 -6.91 -15.16
C GLY A 171 9.46 -7.85 -14.76
N ILE A 172 10.44 -7.36 -14.01
CA ILE A 172 11.58 -8.14 -13.51
C ILE A 172 11.28 -8.78 -12.16
N THR A 173 11.73 -10.02 -11.95
CA THR A 173 11.57 -10.74 -10.68
C THR A 173 12.82 -10.70 -9.81
N LEU A 174 13.95 -10.27 -10.35
CA LEU A 174 15.21 -10.17 -9.64
C LEU A 174 15.72 -8.74 -9.74
N VAL A 175 15.76 -8.03 -8.61
CA VAL A 175 15.99 -6.59 -8.56
C VAL A 175 17.28 -6.30 -7.77
N PRO A 176 18.29 -5.67 -8.38
CA PRO A 176 19.49 -5.27 -7.67
C PRO A 176 19.18 -4.19 -6.62
N SER A 177 19.83 -4.28 -5.45
CA SER A 177 19.65 -3.29 -4.39
C SER A 177 20.12 -1.88 -4.79
N SER A 178 21.10 -1.77 -5.69
CA SER A 178 21.53 -0.49 -6.27
C SER A 178 20.42 0.18 -7.07
N LEU A 179 19.68 -0.58 -7.90
CA LEU A 179 18.53 -0.07 -8.65
C LEU A 179 17.42 0.43 -7.72
N ILE A 180 17.10 -0.32 -6.65
CA ILE A 180 16.11 0.12 -5.66
C ILE A 180 16.55 1.45 -5.04
N ARG A 181 17.82 1.59 -4.66
CA ARG A 181 18.36 2.84 -4.12
C ARG A 181 18.19 4.01 -5.09
N GLN A 182 18.49 3.80 -6.38
CA GLN A 182 18.31 4.85 -7.40
C GLN A 182 16.84 5.25 -7.55
N LEU A 183 15.91 4.29 -7.57
CA LEU A 183 14.48 4.56 -7.63
C LEU A 183 14.00 5.36 -6.40
N VAL A 184 14.43 4.97 -5.21
CA VAL A 184 14.11 5.64 -3.95
C VAL A 184 14.61 7.09 -3.96
N LEU A 185 15.87 7.33 -4.37
CA LEU A 185 16.42 8.69 -4.45
C LEU A 185 15.64 9.56 -5.44
N GLY A 186 15.32 9.03 -6.62
CA GLY A 186 14.54 9.73 -7.63
C GLY A 186 13.14 10.12 -7.13
N ASP A 187 12.42 9.19 -6.51
CA ASP A 187 11.07 9.45 -6.00
C ASP A 187 11.06 10.35 -4.76
N ALA A 188 12.03 10.18 -3.86
CA ALA A 188 12.19 11.08 -2.74
C ALA A 188 12.43 12.53 -3.19
N ALA A 189 13.31 12.74 -4.19
CA ALA A 189 13.57 14.07 -4.73
C ALA A 189 12.32 14.70 -5.37
N THR A 190 11.49 13.90 -6.04
CA THR A 190 10.22 14.37 -6.62
C THR A 190 9.22 14.77 -5.54
N VAL A 191 9.00 13.90 -4.55
CA VAL A 191 8.04 14.16 -3.46
C VAL A 191 8.46 15.37 -2.61
N LEU A 192 9.74 15.49 -2.28
CA LEU A 192 10.24 16.61 -1.47
C LEU A 192 10.18 17.94 -2.21
N ARG A 193 10.34 17.95 -3.55
CA ARG A 193 10.13 19.15 -4.36
C ARG A 193 8.68 19.62 -4.32
N ALA A 194 7.75 18.71 -4.59
CA ALA A 194 6.32 19.01 -4.54
C ALA A 194 5.87 19.52 -3.15
N GLN A 195 6.42 18.98 -2.06
CA GLN A 195 6.13 19.45 -0.70
C GLN A 195 6.61 20.88 -0.45
N ARG A 196 7.76 21.28 -1.00
CA ARG A 196 8.26 22.65 -0.87
C ARG A 196 7.40 23.65 -1.64
N GLU A 197 7.01 23.30 -2.86
CA GLU A 197 6.16 24.15 -3.70
C GLU A 197 4.81 24.44 -3.02
N LEU A 198 4.20 23.43 -2.39
CA LEU A 198 2.96 23.58 -1.61
C LEU A 198 3.11 24.41 -0.33
N GLN A 199 4.32 24.55 0.21
CA GLN A 199 4.58 25.41 1.38
C GLN A 199 4.84 26.86 1.00
N THR A 200 5.24 27.10 -0.26
CA THR A 200 5.52 28.43 -0.80
C THR A 200 4.35 29.07 -1.54
N ALA A 201 3.28 28.30 -1.81
CA ALA A 201 2.03 28.74 -2.41
C ALA A 201 1.00 29.10 -1.33
#